data_AF-A0A2U1TAG6-F1
#
_entry.id   AF-A0A2U1TAG6-F1
#
_cell.length_a   1.000
_cell.length_b   1.000
_cell.length_c   1.000
_cell.angle_alpha   90.00
_cell.angle_beta   90.00
_cell.angle_gamma   90.00
#
_symmetry.space_group_name_H-M   'P 1'
#
loop_
_entity.id
_entity.type
_entity.pdbx_description
1 polymer ?
#
loop_
_entity_poly.entity_id
_entity_poly.type
_entity_poly.pdbx_seq_one_letter_code
_entity_poly.pdbx_strand_id
1 'polypeptide(L)'
;MLAAECQRREMMLQTMRPKVQVVSLRSADPARPPLTHRLRRLISSAVLAPLGIAALGAALVGCAEAVPEAVADPRPAVDATAVVSKALGQAQSAAYESQVALLSDGSVTLEDYETSVQSYVACMTERGFVVDGPMLNPADNQLFLMQALDGDISTGASARADTDCRKKHVDLVEHAYRTLTEPRMDSAVAEETRRCLGDAGLEYAGDESNFEDFVPDGVEDEERLTAVSSCVDQSVRKIFPDIPFVALGF
;
A
#
# COMPACT_ATOMS: atom_id res chain seq x y z
N MET A 1 -18.36 2.44 35.64
CA MET A 1 -18.57 1.65 34.41
C MET A 1 -17.35 1.67 33.48
N LEU A 2 -16.71 2.82 33.24
CA LEU A 2 -15.52 2.94 32.37
C LEU A 2 -14.29 2.06 32.76
N ALA A 3 -14.07 1.79 34.04
CA ALA A 3 -12.95 0.94 34.47
C ALA A 3 -13.13 -0.56 34.10
N ALA A 4 -14.37 -1.02 33.92
CA ALA A 4 -14.65 -2.42 33.58
C ALA A 4 -14.44 -2.72 32.08
N GLU A 5 -14.53 -1.70 31.22
CA GLU A 5 -14.31 -1.85 29.77
C GLU A 5 -12.83 -1.89 29.41
N CYS A 6 -11.98 -1.17 30.14
CA CYS A 6 -10.53 -1.20 29.93
C CYS A 6 -9.93 -2.58 30.25
N GLN A 7 -10.39 -3.23 31.33
CA GLN A 7 -9.91 -4.54 31.74
C GLN A 7 -10.41 -5.69 30.84
N ARG A 8 -11.53 -5.47 30.13
CA ARG A 8 -12.05 -6.42 29.13
C ARG A 8 -11.24 -6.41 27.83
N ARG A 9 -10.71 -5.24 27.43
CA ARG A 9 -9.79 -5.11 26.26
C ARG A 9 -8.43 -5.77 26.51
N GLU A 10 -7.88 -5.68 27.72
CA GLU A 10 -6.63 -6.38 28.05
C GLU A 10 -6.77 -7.91 28.08
N MET A 11 -7.90 -8.45 28.53
CA MET A 11 -8.13 -9.91 28.51
C MET A 11 -8.26 -10.48 27.10
N MET A 12 -8.85 -9.76 26.13
CA MET A 12 -8.91 -10.23 24.74
C MET A 12 -7.53 -10.29 24.07
N LEU A 13 -6.63 -9.35 24.40
CA LEU A 13 -5.26 -9.33 23.85
C LEU A 13 -4.37 -10.46 24.39
N GLN A 14 -4.65 -11.03 25.56
CA GLN A 14 -3.86 -12.13 26.11
C GLN A 14 -4.24 -13.51 25.56
N THR A 15 -5.46 -13.71 25.07
CA THR A 15 -5.93 -14.99 24.51
C THR A 15 -5.54 -15.23 23.05
N MET A 16 -5.01 -14.23 22.34
CA MET A 16 -4.58 -14.35 20.94
C MET A 16 -3.06 -14.49 20.76
N ARG A 17 -2.33 -15.05 21.74
CA ARG A 17 -0.96 -15.53 21.49
C ARG A 17 -1.02 -16.96 20.97
N PRO A 18 -0.82 -17.22 19.66
CA PRO A 18 -0.67 -18.58 19.18
C PRO A 18 0.50 -19.23 19.91
N LYS A 19 0.32 -20.48 20.35
CA LYS A 19 1.42 -21.32 20.82
C LYS A 19 2.35 -21.56 19.63
N VAL A 20 3.38 -20.73 19.48
CA VAL A 20 4.49 -20.99 18.57
C VAL A 20 5.19 -22.25 19.06
N GLN A 21 4.91 -23.39 18.43
CA GLN A 21 5.77 -24.56 18.56
C GLN A 21 7.10 -24.23 17.90
N VAL A 22 8.13 -24.02 18.72
CA VAL A 22 9.51 -23.93 18.25
C VAL A 22 9.92 -25.32 17.76
N VAL A 23 9.78 -25.57 16.46
CA VAL A 23 10.38 -26.72 15.80
C VAL A 23 11.88 -26.46 15.71
N SER A 24 12.65 -27.15 16.56
CA SER A 24 14.10 -27.14 16.52
C SER A 24 14.57 -27.90 15.27
N LEU A 25 14.82 -27.16 14.19
CA LEU A 25 15.53 -27.68 13.02
C LEU A 25 17.02 -27.77 13.37
N ARG A 26 17.47 -29.01 13.62
CA ARG A 26 18.90 -29.34 13.67
C ARG A 26 19.51 -29.02 12.30
N SER A 27 20.40 -28.04 12.28
CA SER A 27 21.27 -27.70 11.15
C SER A 27 22.15 -28.89 10.78
N ALA A 28 21.98 -29.39 9.55
CA ALA A 28 22.98 -30.22 8.89
C ALA A 28 23.94 -29.28 8.15
N ASP A 29 25.13 -29.14 8.70
CA ASP A 29 26.28 -28.49 8.07
C ASP A 29 26.99 -29.55 7.19
N PRO A 30 27.34 -29.24 5.94
CA PRO A 30 28.75 -29.40 5.62
C PRO A 30 29.34 -28.33 4.68
N ALA A 31 30.54 -27.89 5.10
CA ALA A 31 31.72 -27.64 4.28
C ALA A 31 31.73 -26.39 3.37
N ARG A 32 32.18 -25.27 3.95
CA ARG A 32 32.82 -24.18 3.18
C ARG A 32 34.34 -24.35 3.16
N PRO A 33 35.00 -24.18 1.99
CA PRO A 33 36.47 -24.17 1.89
C PRO A 33 37.10 -22.87 2.42
N PRO A 34 38.40 -22.88 2.76
CA PRO A 34 39.08 -21.76 3.40
C PRO A 34 39.40 -20.64 2.40
N LEU A 35 38.97 -19.42 2.72
CA LEU A 35 39.42 -18.20 2.05
C LEU A 35 40.81 -17.82 2.57
N THR A 36 41.80 -17.98 1.70
CA THR A 36 43.16 -17.49 1.91
C THR A 36 43.23 -15.98 1.66
N HIS A 37 43.90 -15.32 2.61
CA HIS A 37 44.47 -13.98 2.57
C HIS A 37 44.65 -13.32 1.20
N ARG A 38 44.34 -12.01 1.12
CA ARG A 38 45.32 -10.99 0.67
C ARG A 38 44.86 -9.54 0.91
N LEU A 39 45.75 -8.83 1.62
CA LEU A 39 46.18 -7.43 1.40
C LEU A 39 45.16 -6.29 1.65
N ARG A 40 45.21 -5.57 2.78
CA ARG A 40 46.21 -4.56 3.23
C ARG A 40 46.29 -3.32 2.32
N ARG A 41 45.67 -2.21 2.77
CA ARG A 41 45.94 -0.76 2.55
C ARG A 41 44.81 -0.04 3.33
N LEU A 42 44.94 0.58 4.50
CA LEU A 42 45.90 1.54 5.05
C LEU A 42 46.16 2.74 4.13
N ILE A 43 45.25 3.70 4.19
CA ILE A 43 45.44 5.14 3.89
C ILE A 43 44.56 5.83 4.96
N SER A 44 45.04 6.21 6.15
CA SER A 44 46.00 7.28 6.51
C SER A 44 45.71 8.65 5.92
N SER A 45 45.41 9.59 6.83
CA SER A 45 45.63 11.05 6.76
C SER A 45 44.53 11.86 6.05
N ALA A 46 43.66 12.56 6.78
CA ALA A 46 43.88 13.83 7.51
C ALA A 46 43.93 15.06 6.60
N VAL A 47 42.88 15.91 6.66
CA VAL A 47 43.02 17.38 6.59
C VAL A 47 41.87 18.00 7.41
N LEU A 48 42.20 18.48 8.61
CA LEU A 48 41.48 19.58 9.26
C LEU A 48 41.88 20.87 8.54
N ALA A 49 40.91 21.70 8.15
CA ALA A 49 41.15 23.09 7.79
C ALA A 49 40.08 24.00 8.43
N PRO A 50 40.42 25.25 8.76
CA PRO A 50 39.83 25.97 9.87
C PRO A 50 38.69 26.92 9.49
N LEU A 51 37.95 27.28 10.53
CA LEU A 51 37.03 28.42 10.68
C LEU A 51 37.45 29.66 9.88
N GLY A 52 36.62 30.04 8.92
CA GLY A 52 36.59 31.37 8.31
C GLY A 52 35.23 32.01 8.56
N ILE A 53 35.12 32.80 9.63
CA ILE A 53 33.97 33.69 9.87
C ILE A 53 34.14 34.89 8.95
N ALA A 54 33.45 34.89 7.81
CA ALA A 54 33.26 36.06 6.98
C ALA A 54 31.83 36.56 7.14
N ALA A 55 31.68 37.59 7.96
CA ALA A 55 30.47 38.41 8.00
C ALA A 55 30.35 39.15 6.65
N LEU A 56 29.32 38.81 5.86
CA LEU A 56 28.83 39.66 4.79
C LEU A 56 27.31 39.79 4.95
N GLY A 57 26.88 40.93 5.48
CA GLY A 57 25.53 41.41 5.25
C GLY A 57 25.43 42.00 3.85
N ALA A 58 24.35 41.71 3.14
CA ALA A 58 23.69 42.59 2.18
C ALA A 58 22.52 41.88 1.52
N ALA A 59 21.43 42.64 1.38
CA ALA A 59 20.34 42.43 0.42
C ALA A 59 19.40 41.24 0.67
N LEU A 60 18.47 41.43 1.62
CA LEU A 60 17.12 40.89 1.51
C LEU A 60 16.41 41.60 0.33
N VAL A 61 16.85 41.33 -0.90
CA VAL A 61 16.03 41.58 -2.08
C VAL A 61 15.08 40.41 -2.12
N GLY A 62 13.86 40.63 -1.65
CA GLY A 62 12.79 39.65 -1.69
C GLY A 62 12.52 39.28 -3.15
N CYS A 63 13.08 38.17 -3.60
CA CYS A 63 12.57 37.45 -4.75
C CYS A 63 11.17 37.00 -4.36
N ALA A 64 10.17 37.81 -4.71
CA ALA A 64 8.83 37.31 -4.93
C ALA A 64 8.93 36.39 -6.15
N GLU A 65 9.43 35.17 -5.95
CA GLU A 65 9.18 34.08 -6.88
C GLU A 65 7.67 33.98 -6.96
N ALA A 66 7.14 34.39 -8.11
CA ALA A 66 5.76 34.17 -8.44
C ALA A 66 5.54 32.67 -8.31
N VAL A 67 4.89 32.25 -7.23
CA VAL A 67 4.45 30.87 -7.04
C VAL A 67 3.65 30.57 -8.30
N PRO A 68 4.11 29.63 -9.17
CA PRO A 68 3.37 29.28 -10.36
C PRO A 68 1.95 28.99 -9.91
N GLU A 69 0.99 29.74 -10.46
CA GLU A 69 -0.42 29.53 -10.17
C GLU A 69 -0.68 28.07 -10.53
N ALA A 70 -0.87 27.23 -9.52
CA ALA A 70 -1.02 25.79 -9.69
C ALA A 70 -2.14 25.61 -10.70
N VAL A 71 -1.80 25.07 -11.88
CA VAL A 71 -2.77 24.86 -12.95
C VAL A 71 -3.86 23.99 -12.33
N ALA A 72 -5.04 24.58 -12.12
CA ALA A 72 -6.13 23.88 -11.51
C ALA A 72 -6.45 22.69 -12.40
N ASP A 73 -6.28 21.48 -11.85
CA ASP A 73 -6.65 20.25 -12.52
C ASP A 73 -8.14 20.38 -12.95
N PRO A 74 -8.44 20.27 -14.26
CA PRO A 74 -9.80 20.43 -14.76
C PRO A 74 -10.76 19.32 -14.31
N ARG A 75 -10.29 18.30 -13.57
CA ARG A 75 -11.17 17.28 -12.98
C ARG A 75 -12.23 17.93 -12.09
N PRO A 76 -13.54 17.67 -12.34
CA PRO A 76 -14.60 18.20 -11.50
C PRO A 76 -14.43 17.69 -10.06
N ALA A 77 -14.61 18.58 -9.09
CA ALA A 77 -14.57 18.20 -7.69
C ALA A 77 -15.61 17.11 -7.41
N VAL A 78 -15.16 15.98 -6.85
CA VAL A 78 -16.04 14.88 -6.44
C VAL A 78 -16.84 15.32 -5.22
N ASP A 79 -18.16 15.20 -5.28
CA ASP A 79 -19.04 15.45 -4.13
C ASP A 79 -18.96 14.27 -3.16
N ALA A 80 -18.13 14.44 -2.11
CA ALA A 80 -17.91 13.43 -1.09
C ALA A 80 -19.20 12.98 -0.40
N THR A 81 -20.11 13.92 -0.11
CA THR A 81 -21.39 13.62 0.52
C THR A 81 -22.27 12.77 -0.38
N ALA A 82 -22.30 13.05 -1.69
CA ALA A 82 -23.05 12.24 -2.65
C ALA A 82 -22.51 10.80 -2.77
N VAL A 83 -21.18 10.64 -2.78
CA VAL A 83 -20.53 9.32 -2.84
C VAL A 83 -20.88 8.47 -1.61
N VAL A 84 -20.67 9.01 -0.40
CA VAL A 84 -20.95 8.27 0.84
C VAL A 84 -22.44 7.99 1.01
N SER A 85 -23.30 8.97 0.72
CA SER A 85 -24.76 8.79 0.82
C SER A 85 -25.27 7.70 -0.13
N LYS A 86 -24.71 7.62 -1.35
CA LYS A 86 -25.04 6.56 -2.30
C LYS A 86 -24.61 5.19 -1.78
N ALA A 87 -23.37 5.06 -1.31
CA ALA A 87 -22.85 3.82 -0.73
C ALA A 87 -23.68 3.37 0.49
N LEU A 88 -24.03 4.30 1.39
CA LEU A 88 -24.87 4.03 2.55
C LEU A 88 -26.27 3.52 2.14
N GLY A 89 -26.91 4.17 1.16
CA GLY A 89 -28.22 3.74 0.65
C GLY A 89 -28.18 2.33 0.05
N GLN A 90 -27.10 1.98 -0.65
CA GLN A 90 -26.88 0.63 -1.17
C GLN A 90 -26.68 -0.40 -0.04
N ALA A 91 -25.86 -0.06 0.97
CA ALA A 91 -25.62 -0.92 2.12
C ALA A 91 -26.90 -1.20 2.92
N GLN A 92 -27.73 -0.17 3.13
CA GLN A 92 -29.03 -0.30 3.80
C GLN A 92 -30.00 -1.17 3.00
N SER A 93 -30.08 -0.96 1.69
CA SER A 93 -30.97 -1.75 0.81
C SER A 93 -30.61 -3.24 0.78
N ALA A 94 -29.32 -3.57 0.92
CA ALA A 94 -28.82 -4.93 0.96
C ALA A 94 -28.71 -5.52 2.37
N ALA A 95 -29.08 -4.77 3.41
CA ALA A 95 -28.94 -5.14 4.83
C ALA A 95 -27.49 -5.51 5.23
N TYR A 96 -26.50 -4.79 4.71
CA TYR A 96 -25.08 -4.97 5.05
C TYR A 96 -24.71 -4.16 6.30
N GLU A 97 -25.14 -4.65 7.47
CA GLU A 97 -25.05 -3.92 8.75
C GLU A 97 -23.65 -3.35 9.08
N SER A 98 -22.57 -4.11 8.81
CA SER A 98 -21.21 -3.62 9.08
C SER A 98 -20.84 -2.41 8.22
N GLN A 99 -21.25 -2.40 6.95
CA GLN A 99 -20.99 -1.27 6.05
C GLN A 99 -21.90 -0.09 6.36
N VAL A 100 -23.16 -0.35 6.78
CA VAL A 100 -24.06 0.72 7.26
C VAL A 100 -23.45 1.45 8.44
N ALA A 101 -22.85 0.73 9.40
CA ALA A 101 -22.19 1.34 10.54
C ALA A 101 -21.03 2.26 10.12
N LEU A 102 -20.15 1.78 9.25
CA LEU A 102 -18.97 2.50 8.78
C LEU A 102 -19.30 3.73 7.92
N LEU A 103 -20.41 3.73 7.19
CA LEU A 103 -20.79 4.83 6.29
C LEU A 103 -21.77 5.82 6.93
N SER A 104 -22.22 5.57 8.17
CA SER A 104 -23.33 6.32 8.79
C SER A 104 -22.99 7.74 9.21
N ASP A 105 -21.70 8.05 9.40
CA ASP A 105 -21.25 9.39 9.79
C ASP A 105 -21.14 10.37 8.61
N GLY A 106 -21.34 9.88 7.38
CA GLY A 106 -21.28 10.68 6.16
C GLY A 106 -19.86 10.90 5.62
N SER A 107 -18.86 10.21 6.16
CA SER A 107 -17.49 10.18 5.68
C SER A 107 -16.99 8.73 5.52
N VAL A 108 -15.83 8.56 4.90
CA VAL A 108 -15.11 7.28 4.88
C VAL A 108 -13.63 7.56 4.97
N THR A 109 -12.97 6.91 5.92
CA THR A 109 -11.54 7.07 6.21
C THR A 109 -10.78 5.78 5.92
N LEU A 110 -9.45 5.83 6.00
CA LEU A 110 -8.63 4.62 5.93
C LEU A 110 -8.96 3.65 7.08
N GLU A 111 -9.25 4.16 8.28
CA GLU A 111 -9.62 3.33 9.44
C GLU A 111 -10.94 2.58 9.20
N ASP A 112 -11.91 3.22 8.53
CA ASP A 112 -13.15 2.56 8.13
C ASP A 112 -12.89 1.46 7.12
N TYR A 113 -12.04 1.72 6.12
CA TYR A 113 -11.68 0.72 5.12
C TYR A 113 -10.92 -0.45 5.75
N GLU A 114 -9.94 -0.20 6.62
CA GLU A 114 -9.24 -1.22 7.42
C GLU A 114 -10.21 -2.06 8.26
N THR A 115 -11.17 -1.42 8.93
CA THR A 115 -12.18 -2.12 9.75
C THR A 115 -13.09 -3.00 8.89
N SER A 116 -13.45 -2.52 7.70
CA SER A 116 -14.23 -3.27 6.71
C SER A 116 -13.48 -4.53 6.24
N VAL A 117 -12.18 -4.41 6.02
CA VAL A 117 -11.27 -5.49 5.61
C VAL A 117 -11.08 -6.51 6.74
N GLN A 118 -10.90 -6.07 7.98
CA GLN A 118 -10.84 -6.98 9.14
C GLN A 118 -12.14 -7.78 9.29
N SER A 119 -13.29 -7.16 9.01
CA SER A 119 -14.59 -7.86 9.02
C SER A 119 -14.69 -8.92 7.93
N TYR A 120 -14.13 -8.66 6.74
CA TYR A 120 -13.98 -9.67 5.69
C TYR A 120 -13.10 -10.84 6.12
N VAL A 121 -11.92 -10.57 6.71
CA VAL A 121 -11.00 -11.62 7.18
C VAL A 121 -11.67 -12.50 8.23
N ALA A 122 -12.42 -11.90 9.17
CA ALA A 122 -13.20 -12.64 10.15
C ALA A 122 -14.26 -13.55 9.47
N CYS A 123 -15.03 -13.02 8.52
CA CYS A 123 -16.02 -13.78 7.76
C CYS A 123 -15.41 -14.99 7.01
N MET A 124 -14.24 -14.79 6.38
CA MET A 124 -13.52 -15.88 5.69
C MET A 124 -13.02 -16.94 6.68
N THR A 125 -12.48 -16.51 7.81
CA THR A 125 -11.98 -17.39 8.88
C THR A 125 -13.10 -18.23 9.49
N GLU A 126 -14.26 -17.63 9.76
CA GLU A 126 -15.46 -18.33 10.26
C GLU A 126 -15.95 -19.41 9.29
N ARG A 127 -15.69 -19.23 7.99
CA ARG A 127 -16.02 -20.18 6.93
C ARG A 127 -14.92 -21.23 6.69
N GLY A 128 -13.86 -21.21 7.50
CA GLY A 128 -12.78 -22.19 7.47
C GLY A 128 -11.68 -21.90 6.44
N PHE A 129 -11.64 -20.69 5.88
CA PHE A 129 -10.60 -20.27 4.93
C PHE A 129 -9.53 -19.41 5.62
N VAL A 130 -8.29 -19.55 5.19
CA VAL A 130 -7.19 -18.66 5.59
C VAL A 130 -7.09 -17.54 4.57
N VAL A 131 -6.88 -16.31 5.04
CA VAL A 131 -6.60 -15.16 4.17
C VAL A 131 -5.14 -14.77 4.36
N ASP A 132 -4.40 -14.66 3.26
CA ASP A 132 -3.10 -14.00 3.23
C ASP A 132 -3.30 -12.49 3.04
N GLY A 133 -2.54 -11.68 3.79
CA GLY A 133 -2.82 -10.26 4.00
C GLY A 133 -3.71 -9.98 5.24
N PRO A 134 -4.30 -8.76 5.36
CA PRO A 134 -4.29 -7.66 4.39
C PRO A 134 -2.96 -6.89 4.37
N MET A 135 -2.52 -6.48 3.18
CA MET A 135 -1.37 -5.59 3.00
C MET A 135 -1.78 -4.42 2.10
N LEU A 136 -1.46 -3.18 2.49
CA LEU A 136 -1.71 -2.03 1.64
C LEU A 136 -0.83 -2.14 0.37
N ASN A 137 -1.43 -1.97 -0.80
CA ASN A 137 -0.78 -2.13 -2.10
C ASN A 137 0.25 -1.01 -2.33
N PRO A 138 1.57 -1.27 -2.36
CA PRO A 138 2.57 -0.23 -2.55
C PRO A 138 2.51 0.44 -3.93
N ALA A 139 1.82 -0.16 -4.90
CA ALA A 139 1.62 0.43 -6.22
C ALA A 139 0.65 1.63 -6.19
N ASP A 140 -0.27 1.70 -5.23
CA ASP A 140 -1.30 2.76 -5.15
C ASP A 140 -1.53 3.33 -3.73
N ASN A 141 -0.96 2.73 -2.68
CA ASN A 141 -1.23 2.98 -1.25
C ASN A 141 -2.72 3.25 -0.91
N GLN A 142 -3.62 2.62 -1.64
CA GLN A 142 -5.06 2.85 -1.56
C GLN A 142 -5.80 1.54 -1.33
N LEU A 143 -5.41 0.45 -1.99
CA LEU A 143 -6.10 -0.84 -1.93
C LEU A 143 -5.44 -1.81 -0.96
N PHE A 144 -6.24 -2.58 -0.20
CA PHE A 144 -5.74 -3.73 0.53
C PHE A 144 -5.68 -4.97 -0.36
N LEU A 145 -4.49 -5.54 -0.48
CA LEU A 145 -4.25 -6.83 -1.10
C LEU A 145 -4.59 -7.94 -0.12
N MET A 146 -5.47 -8.83 -0.55
CA MET A 146 -5.93 -9.99 0.21
C MET A 146 -6.10 -11.17 -0.73
N GLN A 147 -5.68 -12.35 -0.30
CA GLN A 147 -5.89 -13.59 -1.06
C GLN A 147 -6.42 -14.68 -0.15
N ALA A 148 -7.54 -15.28 -0.52
CA ALA A 148 -7.99 -16.51 0.12
C ALA A 148 -7.03 -17.64 -0.26
N LEU A 149 -6.37 -18.23 0.74
CA LEU A 149 -5.54 -19.41 0.57
C LEU A 149 -6.44 -20.64 0.57
N ASP A 150 -6.76 -21.14 -0.62
CA ASP A 150 -7.44 -22.41 -0.79
C ASP A 150 -6.45 -23.48 -1.25
N GLY A 151 -6.39 -24.59 -0.51
CA GLY A 151 -5.64 -25.77 -0.95
C GLY A 151 -6.33 -26.55 -2.06
N ASP A 152 -7.65 -26.36 -2.24
CA ASP A 152 -8.46 -27.09 -3.22
C ASP A 152 -9.40 -26.16 -4.02
N ILE A 153 -8.81 -25.52 -5.04
CA ILE A 153 -9.50 -24.68 -6.03
C ILE A 153 -10.62 -25.40 -6.81
N SER A 154 -10.73 -26.73 -6.75
CA SER A 154 -11.70 -27.48 -7.55
C SER A 154 -13.15 -27.31 -7.11
N THR A 155 -13.37 -26.94 -5.84
CA THR A 155 -14.72 -26.85 -5.25
C THR A 155 -15.41 -25.51 -5.48
N GLY A 156 -14.64 -24.47 -5.79
CA GLY A 156 -15.10 -23.08 -5.87
C GLY A 156 -15.72 -22.55 -4.56
N ALA A 157 -15.53 -23.25 -3.43
CA ALA A 157 -16.12 -22.86 -2.16
C ALA A 157 -15.48 -21.58 -1.61
N SER A 158 -14.16 -21.45 -1.71
CA SER A 158 -13.42 -20.24 -1.35
C SER A 158 -13.87 -19.03 -2.17
N ALA A 159 -14.00 -19.16 -3.50
CA ALA A 159 -14.45 -18.07 -4.36
C ALA A 159 -15.88 -17.57 -4.03
N ARG A 160 -16.79 -18.50 -3.71
CA ARG A 160 -18.14 -18.13 -3.24
C ARG A 160 -18.08 -17.44 -1.88
N ALA A 161 -17.29 -17.98 -0.96
CA ALA A 161 -17.11 -17.39 0.36
C ALA A 161 -16.51 -15.98 0.28
N ASP A 162 -15.49 -15.80 -0.56
CA ASP A 162 -14.83 -14.53 -0.85
C ASP A 162 -15.84 -13.51 -1.38
N THR A 163 -16.55 -13.85 -2.46
CA THR A 163 -17.58 -12.97 -3.05
C THR A 163 -18.63 -12.54 -2.03
N ASP A 164 -19.14 -13.46 -1.24
CA ASP A 164 -20.16 -13.19 -0.23
C ASP A 164 -19.63 -12.32 0.92
N CYS A 165 -18.42 -12.63 1.42
CA CYS A 165 -17.80 -11.87 2.51
C CYS A 165 -17.44 -10.45 2.04
N ARG A 166 -16.87 -10.31 0.84
CA ARG A 166 -16.52 -9.01 0.23
C ARG A 166 -17.76 -8.12 0.06
N LYS A 167 -18.82 -8.65 -0.57
CA LYS A 167 -20.08 -7.90 -0.74
C LYS A 167 -20.65 -7.41 0.57
N LYS A 168 -20.62 -8.26 1.60
CA LYS A 168 -21.20 -7.96 2.91
C LYS A 168 -20.36 -6.96 3.71
N HIS A 169 -19.04 -6.98 3.58
CA HIS A 169 -18.15 -6.26 4.49
C HIS A 169 -17.31 -5.16 3.87
N VAL A 170 -16.92 -5.24 2.59
CA VAL A 170 -15.84 -4.41 2.02
C VAL A 170 -16.30 -3.55 0.84
N ASP A 171 -17.04 -4.11 -0.12
CA ASP A 171 -17.12 -3.54 -1.48
C ASP A 171 -17.63 -2.08 -1.54
N LEU A 172 -18.61 -1.69 -0.71
CA LEU A 172 -19.15 -0.32 -0.74
C LEU A 172 -18.25 0.67 0.00
N VAL A 173 -17.60 0.23 1.09
CA VAL A 173 -16.64 1.04 1.85
C VAL A 173 -15.40 1.27 0.99
N GLU A 174 -14.87 0.21 0.36
CA GLU A 174 -13.74 0.31 -0.59
C GLU A 174 -14.08 1.23 -1.75
N HIS A 175 -15.24 1.07 -2.39
CA HIS A 175 -15.66 1.93 -3.49
C HIS A 175 -15.73 3.41 -3.08
N ALA A 176 -16.33 3.71 -1.93
CA ALA A 176 -16.41 5.08 -1.43
C ALA A 176 -15.02 5.64 -1.11
N TYR A 177 -14.18 4.87 -0.41
CA TYR A 177 -12.81 5.26 -0.06
C TYR A 177 -11.97 5.57 -1.31
N ARG A 178 -11.97 4.66 -2.29
CA ARG A 178 -11.21 4.84 -3.55
C ARG A 178 -11.68 6.05 -4.36
N THR A 179 -12.98 6.34 -4.33
CA THR A 179 -13.54 7.47 -5.06
C THR A 179 -13.15 8.81 -4.43
N LEU A 180 -12.88 8.84 -3.13
CA LEU A 180 -12.59 10.05 -2.37
C LEU A 180 -11.11 10.27 -2.05
N THR A 181 -10.27 9.28 -2.35
CA THR A 181 -8.83 9.34 -2.12
C THR A 181 -8.10 9.27 -3.45
N GLU A 182 -7.03 10.05 -3.58
CA GLU A 182 -6.14 9.94 -4.72
C GLU A 182 -5.19 8.76 -4.45
N PRO A 183 -5.05 7.79 -5.37
CA PRO A 183 -4.01 6.77 -5.24
C PRO A 183 -2.64 7.47 -5.20
N ARG A 184 -1.68 6.92 -4.46
CA ARG A 184 -0.28 7.33 -4.48
C ARG A 184 0.65 6.15 -4.30
N MET A 185 1.51 5.94 -5.28
CA MET A 185 2.55 4.91 -5.22
C MET A 185 3.51 5.19 -4.05
N ASP A 186 4.01 4.11 -3.42
CA ASP A 186 5.09 4.22 -2.45
C ASP A 186 6.31 4.89 -3.09
N SER A 187 6.92 5.85 -2.39
CA SER A 187 7.99 6.66 -2.97
C SER A 187 9.20 5.84 -3.43
N ALA A 188 9.53 4.75 -2.71
CA ALA A 188 10.64 3.88 -3.10
C ALA A 188 10.28 3.07 -4.35
N VAL A 189 9.01 2.63 -4.46
CA VAL A 189 8.51 1.95 -5.67
C VAL A 189 8.51 2.88 -6.87
N ALA A 190 8.07 4.13 -6.71
CA ALA A 190 8.08 5.13 -7.78
C ALA A 190 9.52 5.43 -8.25
N GLU A 191 10.47 5.56 -7.34
CA GLU A 191 11.89 5.76 -7.66
C GLU A 191 12.48 4.57 -8.41
N GLU A 192 12.25 3.34 -7.94
CA GLU A 192 12.72 2.13 -8.60
C GLU A 192 12.05 1.92 -9.97
N THR A 193 10.78 2.30 -10.10
CA THR A 193 10.04 2.26 -11.38
C THR A 193 10.68 3.21 -12.39
N ARG A 194 10.97 4.46 -12.00
CA ARG A 194 11.70 5.43 -12.85
C ARG A 194 13.07 4.90 -13.29
N ARG A 195 13.79 4.24 -12.38
CA ARG A 195 15.08 3.60 -12.70
C ARG A 195 14.92 2.51 -13.76
N CYS A 196 13.93 1.63 -13.60
CA CYS A 196 13.61 0.59 -14.56
C CYS A 196 13.24 1.16 -15.94
N LEU A 197 12.39 2.19 -15.99
CA LEU A 197 12.02 2.86 -17.24
C LEU A 197 13.22 3.51 -17.93
N GLY A 198 14.09 4.16 -17.15
CA GLY A 198 15.34 4.74 -17.66
C GLY A 198 16.27 3.68 -18.27
N ASP A 199 16.42 2.52 -17.61
CA ASP A 199 17.21 1.39 -18.12
C ASP A 199 16.60 0.79 -19.41
N ALA A 200 15.28 0.88 -19.57
CA ALA A 200 14.55 0.48 -20.77
C ALA A 200 14.56 1.54 -21.90
N GLY A 201 15.11 2.74 -21.65
CA GLY A 201 15.12 3.84 -22.61
C GLY A 201 13.76 4.52 -22.79
N LEU A 202 12.84 4.39 -21.83
CA LEU A 202 11.54 5.04 -21.83
C LEU A 202 11.58 6.39 -21.12
N GLU A 203 11.03 7.42 -21.75
CA GLU A 203 10.94 8.76 -21.18
C GLU A 203 9.84 8.85 -20.12
N TYR A 204 10.08 9.68 -19.11
CA TYR A 204 9.19 10.01 -18.00
C TYR A 204 9.52 11.44 -17.51
N ALA A 205 8.55 12.13 -16.91
CA ALA A 205 8.65 13.51 -16.42
C ALA A 205 9.50 13.63 -15.14
N GLY A 206 9.48 12.60 -14.28
CA GLY A 206 10.31 12.49 -13.08
C GLY A 206 9.59 12.88 -11.78
N ASP A 207 8.39 13.43 -11.87
CA ASP A 207 7.52 13.80 -10.76
C ASP A 207 6.28 12.91 -10.63
N GLU A 208 6.26 11.77 -11.34
CA GLU A 208 5.19 10.79 -11.24
C GLU A 208 5.05 10.29 -9.82
N SER A 209 3.81 10.31 -9.33
CA SER A 209 3.47 9.79 -8.01
C SER A 209 2.47 8.64 -8.06
N ASN A 210 1.81 8.44 -9.21
CA ASN A 210 0.77 7.46 -9.42
C ASN A 210 1.09 6.59 -10.64
N PHE A 211 0.42 5.45 -10.78
CA PHE A 211 0.63 4.56 -11.93
C PHE A 211 0.26 5.26 -13.25
N GLU A 212 -0.85 5.98 -13.25
CA GLU A 212 -1.41 6.68 -14.40
C GLU A 212 -0.50 7.79 -14.93
N ASP A 213 0.29 8.42 -14.05
CA ASP A 213 1.27 9.45 -14.43
C ASP A 213 2.36 8.88 -15.36
N PHE A 214 2.66 7.58 -15.25
CA PHE A 214 3.62 6.91 -16.12
C PHE A 214 3.03 6.53 -17.49
N VAL A 215 1.71 6.56 -17.67
CA VAL A 215 1.00 6.17 -18.90
C VAL A 215 0.10 7.32 -19.39
N PRO A 216 0.68 8.42 -19.90
CA PRO A 216 -0.08 9.64 -20.21
C PRO A 216 -1.15 9.44 -21.30
N ASP A 217 -0.95 8.49 -22.22
CA ASP A 217 -1.93 8.11 -23.24
C ASP A 217 -2.88 6.98 -22.78
N GLY A 218 -2.82 6.62 -21.50
CA GLY A 218 -3.64 5.60 -20.87
C GLY A 218 -3.46 4.22 -21.52
N VAL A 219 -4.59 3.56 -21.80
CA VAL A 219 -4.62 2.21 -22.39
C VAL A 219 -4.41 2.17 -23.90
N GLU A 220 -4.36 3.33 -24.57
CA GLU A 220 -4.19 3.41 -26.02
C GLU A 220 -2.75 3.10 -26.46
N ASP A 221 -1.77 3.29 -25.57
CA ASP A 221 -0.37 2.87 -25.77
C ASP A 221 -0.09 1.55 -25.04
N GLU A 222 -0.54 0.44 -25.62
CA GLU A 222 -0.38 -0.90 -25.04
C GLU A 222 1.10 -1.28 -24.78
N GLU A 223 2.03 -0.81 -25.62
CA GLU A 223 3.46 -1.11 -25.49
C GLU A 223 4.02 -0.42 -24.24
N ARG A 224 3.76 0.88 -24.08
CA ARG A 224 4.15 1.62 -22.89
C ARG A 224 3.45 1.09 -21.65
N LEU A 225 2.15 0.81 -21.73
CA LEU A 225 1.37 0.24 -20.64
C LEU A 225 2.01 -1.06 -20.12
N THR A 226 2.40 -1.94 -21.03
CA THR A 226 3.06 -3.21 -20.71
C THR A 226 4.41 -2.98 -20.06
N ALA A 227 5.21 -2.06 -20.60
CA ALA A 227 6.53 -1.75 -20.06
C ALA A 227 6.47 -1.12 -18.66
N VAL A 228 5.58 -0.15 -18.45
CA VAL A 228 5.32 0.47 -17.15
C VAL A 228 4.82 -0.56 -16.16
N SER A 229 3.82 -1.37 -16.52
CA SER A 229 3.29 -2.43 -15.66
C SER A 229 4.37 -3.42 -15.22
N SER A 230 5.24 -3.84 -16.15
CA SER A 230 6.38 -4.70 -15.85
C SER A 230 7.38 -4.05 -14.91
N CYS A 231 7.71 -2.77 -15.13
CA CYS A 231 8.62 -2.03 -14.25
C CYS A 231 8.05 -1.85 -12.85
N VAL A 232 6.75 -1.57 -12.71
CA VAL A 232 6.10 -1.45 -11.40
C VAL A 232 6.06 -2.80 -10.68
N ASP A 233 5.65 -3.90 -11.34
CA ASP A 233 5.67 -5.25 -10.71
C ASP A 233 7.08 -5.63 -10.22
N GLN A 234 8.11 -5.42 -11.04
CA GLN A 234 9.49 -5.68 -10.66
C GLN A 234 9.94 -4.82 -9.47
N SER A 235 9.58 -3.53 -9.46
CA SER A 235 9.91 -2.59 -8.40
C SER A 235 9.26 -2.96 -7.08
N VAL A 236 7.97 -3.27 -7.11
CA VAL A 236 7.21 -3.72 -5.94
C VAL A 236 7.81 -5.00 -5.39
N ARG A 237 8.06 -6.03 -6.22
CA ARG A 237 8.65 -7.30 -5.75
C ARG A 237 10.07 -7.15 -5.20
N LYS A 238 10.85 -6.20 -5.73
CA LYS A 238 12.20 -5.92 -5.25
C LYS A 238 12.19 -5.29 -3.86
N ILE A 239 11.26 -4.37 -3.60
CA ILE A 239 11.21 -3.59 -2.35
C ILE A 239 10.37 -4.31 -1.28
N PHE A 240 9.28 -4.95 -1.70
CA PHE A 240 8.31 -5.68 -0.88
C PHE A 240 8.27 -7.16 -1.30
N PRO A 241 9.32 -7.95 -0.99
CA PRO A 241 9.44 -9.34 -1.46
C PRO A 241 8.38 -10.29 -0.91
N ASP A 242 7.72 -9.92 0.20
CA ASP A 242 6.72 -10.72 0.89
C ASP A 242 5.28 -10.37 0.46
N ILE A 243 5.08 -9.53 -0.55
CA ILE A 243 3.75 -9.18 -1.04
C ILE A 243 3.13 -10.38 -1.78
N PRO A 244 1.84 -10.72 -1.56
CA PRO A 244 1.24 -11.91 -2.16
C PRO A 244 1.11 -11.81 -3.69
N PHE A 245 0.78 -10.62 -4.18
CA PHE A 245 0.69 -10.30 -5.61
C PHE A 245 0.81 -8.78 -5.80
N VAL A 246 0.95 -8.32 -7.04
CA VAL A 246 0.89 -6.91 -7.39
C VAL A 246 -0.42 -6.66 -8.12
N ALA A 247 -1.19 -5.66 -7.69
CA ALA A 247 -2.36 -5.19 -8.39
C ALA A 247 -2.06 -3.79 -8.94
N LEU A 248 -2.30 -3.58 -10.22
CA LEU A 248 -2.19 -2.28 -10.86
C LEU A 248 -3.62 -1.85 -11.18
N GLY A 249 -4.06 -0.74 -10.56
CA GLY A 249 -5.39 -0.19 -10.79
C GLY A 249 -5.51 0.44 -12.17
N PHE A 250 -6.66 0.23 -12.80
CA PHE A 250 -7.23 1.03 -13.88
C PHE A 250 -8.67 1.36 -13.51
#